data_AF-A0A078KMZ3-F1
#
_entry.id   AF-A0A078KMZ3-F1
#
_cell.length_a   1.000
_cell.length_b   1.000
_cell.length_c   1.000
_cell.angle_alpha   90.00
_cell.angle_beta   90.00
_cell.angle_gamma   90.00
#
_symmetry.space_group_name_H-M   'P 1'
#
loop_
_entity.id
_entity.type
_entity.pdbx_description
1 polymer ?
#
loop_
_entity_poly.entity_id
_entity_poly.type
_entity_poly.pdbx_seq_one_letter_code
_entity_poly.pdbx_strand_id
1 'polypeptide(L)' 'MSKEIFHAGEKVKHPKFGQGFIRILKPFEKSFVEFIGDNGSHCEWVKNTEIVKAN' A
#
# COMPACT_ATOMS: atom_id res chain seq x y z
N MET A 1 10.91 -12.71 10.98
CA MET A 1 10.03 -12.07 9.98
C MET A 1 10.89 -11.13 9.15
N SER A 2 11.09 -11.43 7.88
CA SER A 2 11.73 -10.53 6.91
C SER A 2 10.88 -9.27 6.78
N LYS A 3 11.49 -8.09 6.92
CA LYS A 3 10.82 -6.82 6.64
C LYS A 3 10.72 -6.68 5.12
N GLU A 4 9.52 -6.80 4.57
CA GLU A 4 9.28 -6.45 3.17
C GLU A 4 9.42 -4.93 3.02
N ILE A 5 10.27 -4.51 2.09
CA ILE A 5 10.49 -3.10 1.76
C ILE A 5 9.72 -2.83 0.48
N PHE A 6 8.75 -1.93 0.56
CA PHE A 6 7.98 -1.49 -0.59
C PHE A 6 8.56 -0.21 -1.16
N HIS A 7 8.27 0.09 -2.43
CA HIS A 7 8.71 1.32 -3.08
C HIS A 7 7.52 2.15 -3.58
N ALA A 8 7.72 3.46 -3.75
CA ALA A 8 6.74 4.29 -4.44
C ALA A 8 6.56 3.78 -5.89
N GLY A 9 5.32 3.80 -6.38
CA GLY A 9 4.89 3.21 -7.64
C GLY A 9 4.64 1.69 -7.59
N GLU A 10 4.95 1.02 -6.49
CA GLU A 10 4.78 -0.43 -6.38
C GLU A 10 3.31 -0.82 -6.29
N LYS A 11 2.91 -1.83 -7.06
CA LYS A 11 1.58 -2.44 -6.98
C LYS A 11 1.49 -3.29 -5.71
N VAL A 12 0.48 -3.01 -4.90
CA VAL A 12 0.26 -3.69 -3.64
C VAL A 12 -1.20 -4.09 -3.48
N LYS A 13 -1.45 -4.98 -2.53
CA LYS A 13 -2.79 -5.41 -2.14
C LYS A 13 -3.00 -5.15 -0.65
N HIS A 14 -4.16 -4.60 -0.31
CA HIS A 14 -4.59 -4.38 1.06
C HIS A 14 -5.90 -5.15 1.33
N PRO A 15 -6.04 -5.79 2.50
CA PRO A 15 -7.19 -6.66 2.80
C PRO A 15 -8.54 -5.94 2.71
N LYS A 16 -8.60 -4.65 3.08
CA LYS A 16 -9.85 -3.85 3.07
C LYS A 16 -10.17 -3.18 1.73
N PHE A 17 -9.14 -2.79 0.97
CA PHE A 17 -9.29 -1.87 -0.16
C PHE A 17 -8.95 -2.51 -1.52
N GLY A 18 -8.48 -3.76 -1.52
CA GLY A 18 -8.09 -4.45 -2.75
C GLY A 18 -6.72 -3.99 -3.26
N GLN A 19 -6.59 -3.90 -4.57
CA GLN A 19 -5.32 -3.56 -5.22
C GLN A 19 -5.10 -2.03 -5.26
N GLY A 20 -3.86 -1.60 -5.18
CA GLY A 20 -3.48 -0.19 -5.20
C GLY A 20 -2.02 0.03 -5.55
N PHE A 21 -1.59 1.29 -5.46
CA PHE A 21 -0.21 1.71 -5.68
C PHE A 21 0.30 2.52 -4.49
N ILE A 22 1.55 2.28 -4.10
CA ILE A 22 2.18 3.08 -3.05
C ILE A 22 2.61 4.41 -3.65
N ARG A 23 2.13 5.53 -3.11
CA ARG A 23 2.51 6.85 -3.62
C ARG A 23 3.68 7.45 -2.85
N ILE A 24 3.70 7.28 -1.53
CA ILE A 24 4.77 7.79 -0.67
C ILE A 24 5.15 6.72 0.34
N LEU A 25 6.41 6.29 0.26
CA LEU A 25 7.04 5.54 1.33
C LEU A 25 7.77 6.52 2.24
N LYS A 26 7.29 6.67 3.48
CA LYS A 26 8.11 7.25 4.54
C LYS A 26 8.54 6.11 5.48
N PRO A 27 9.79 6.08 5.94
CA PRO A 27 10.32 4.99 6.77
C PRO A 27 9.73 4.93 8.19
N PHE A 28 8.61 5.62 8.46
CA PHE A 28 8.05 5.83 9.78
C PHE A 28 6.71 5.09 9.91
N GLU A 29 6.76 3.78 10.18
CA GLU A 29 5.62 2.90 10.56
C GLU A 29 4.40 2.79 9.61
N LYS A 30 4.14 3.80 8.79
CA LYS A 30 2.98 3.97 7.91
C LYS A 30 3.42 4.54 6.57
N SER A 31 2.75 4.11 5.51
CA SER A 31 2.92 4.62 4.15
C SER A 31 1.61 5.24 3.68
N PHE A 32 1.70 6.26 2.82
CA PHE A 32 0.52 6.82 2.17
C PHE A 32 0.29 6.06 0.87
N VAL A 33 -0.84 5.37 0.80
CA VAL A 33 -1.18 4.46 -0.30
C VAL A 33 -2.45 4.95 -0.96
N GLU A 34 -2.42 4.96 -2.29
CA GLU A 34 -3.56 5.25 -3.14
C GLU A 34 -4.08 3.92 -3.67
N PHE A 35 -5.21 3.47 -3.13
CA PHE A 35 -5.92 2.29 -3.59
C PHE A 35 -6.80 2.69 -4.76
N ILE A 36 -6.56 2.08 -5.92
CA ILE A 36 -7.35 2.32 -7.13
C ILE A 36 -8.14 1.05 -7.37
N GLY A 37 -9.39 1.05 -6.91
CA GLY A 37 -10.34 -0.04 -7.14
C GLY A 37 -11.36 0.32 -8.21
N ASP A 38 -12.17 -0.67 -8.60
CA ASP A 38 -13.23 -0.51 -9.60
C ASP A 38 -14.30 0.54 -9.19
N ASN A 39 -14.41 0.81 -7.88
CA ASN A 39 -15.36 1.78 -7.32
C ASN A 39 -14.73 3.17 -7.05
N GLY A 40 -13.53 3.44 -7.57
CA GLY A 40 -12.83 4.71 -7.45
C GLY A 40 -11.51 4.64 -6.67
N SER A 41 -10.85 5.79 -6.59
CA SER A 41 -9.59 5.95 -5.85
C SER A 41 -9.84 6.32 -4.39
N HIS A 42 -9.25 5.56 -3.46
CA HIS A 42 -9.24 5.86 -2.03
C HIS A 42 -7.81 6.03 -1.53
N CYS A 43 -7.55 7.07 -0.74
CA CYS A 43 -6.22 7.38 -0.23
C CYS A 43 -6.20 7.30 1.29
N GLU A 44 -5.26 6.55 1.86
CA GLU A 44 -5.13 6.41 3.32
C GLU A 44 -3.68 6.19 3.76
N TRP A 45 -3.39 6.57 5.00
CA TRP A 45 -2.17 6.16 5.70
C TRP A 45 -2.35 4.77 6.29
N VAL A 46 -1.71 3.78 5.69
CA VAL A 46 -1.78 2.36 6.10
C VAL A 46 -0.48 1.95 6.77
N LYS A 47 -0.55 1.06 7.75
CA LYS A 47 0.66 0.50 8.36
C LYS A 47 1.36 -0.41 7.36
N ASN A 48 2.68 -0.37 7.34
CA ASN A 48 3.47 -1.17 6.40
C ASN A 48 3.23 -2.68 6.56
N THR A 49 2.82 -3.12 7.75
CA THR A 49 2.51 -4.53 8.06
C THR A 49 1.19 -5.03 7.46
N GLU A 50 0.32 -4.14 7.00
CA GLU A 50 -1.01 -4.49 6.45
C GLU A 50 -1.00 -4.56 4.92
N ILE A 51 0.12 -4.20 4.31
CA ILE A 51 0.31 -4.14 2.86
C ILE A 51 1.13 -5.36 2.46
N VAL A 52 0.76 -6.02 1.37
CA VAL A 52 1.54 -7.11 0.76
C VAL A 52 1.73 -6.84 -0.73
N LYS A 53 2.82 -7.37 -1.29
CA LYS A 53 3.07 -7.26 -2.73
C LYS A 53 1.95 -7.96 -3.51
N ALA A 54 1.40 -7.29 -4.52
CA ALA A 54 0.44 -7.93 -5.41
C ALA A 54 1.20 -8.81 -6.41
N ASN A 55 0.94 -10.12 -6.42
CA ASN A 55 1.40 -11.06 -7.45
C ASN A 55 0.53 -10.97 -8.72
#